data_AF-A0A8I0LBI1-F1
#
_entry.id   AF-A0A8I0LBI1-F1
#
_cell.length_a   1.000
_cell.length_b   1.000
_cell.length_c   1.000
_cell.angle_alpha   90.00
_cell.angle_beta   90.00
_cell.angle_gamma   90.00
#
_symmetry.space_group_name_H-M   'P 1'
#
loop_
_entity.id
_entity.type
_entity.pdbx_description
1 polymer ?
#
loop_
_entity_poly.entity_id
_entity_poly.type
_entity_poly.pdbx_seq_one_letter_code
_entity_poly.pdbx_strand_id
1 'polypeptide(L)' 'ILDTEKANDVVDVIEEELLTDKGLKTLNAGDEAYRARYEGDVYNRDASYHEGTVWPWLMMGYYEACYKLKRKPKILLDVN' A
#
# COMPACT_ATOMS: atom_id res chain seq x y z
N ILE A 1 -4.06 -15.00 -13.42
CA ILE A 1 -5.34 -14.30 -13.13
C ILE A 1 -5.96 -15.00 -11.92
N LEU A 2 -6.32 -14.23 -10.89
CA LEU A 2 -6.96 -14.75 -9.67
C LEU A 2 -8.46 -14.95 -9.90
N ASP A 3 -9.07 -15.89 -9.19
CA ASP A 3 -10.53 -15.93 -9.06
C ASP A 3 -11.03 -14.74 -8.23
N THR A 4 -12.34 -14.48 -8.27
CA THR A 4 -12.93 -13.32 -7.60
C THR A 4 -12.75 -13.38 -6.09
N GLU A 5 -12.80 -14.55 -5.47
CA GLU A 5 -12.64 -14.72 -4.02
C GLU A 5 -11.22 -14.32 -3.59
N LYS A 6 -10.19 -14.93 -4.17
CA LYS A 6 -8.80 -14.59 -3.87
C LYS A 6 -8.46 -13.13 -4.19
N ALA A 7 -9.05 -12.57 -5.24
CA ALA A 7 -8.85 -11.17 -5.58
C ALA A 7 -9.45 -10.23 -4.52
N ASN A 8 -10.57 -10.61 -3.89
CA ASN A 8 -11.12 -9.87 -2.75
C ASN A 8 -10.20 -9.98 -1.53
N ASP A 9 -9.73 -11.18 -1.19
CA ASP A 9 -8.83 -11.40 -0.05
C ASP A 9 -7.55 -10.56 -0.16
N VAL A 10 -6.97 -10.48 -1.37
CA VAL A 10 -5.80 -9.63 -1.63
C VAL A 10 -6.11 -8.16 -1.39
N VAL A 11 -7.27 -7.68 -1.84
CA VAL A 11 -7.67 -6.29 -1.63
C VAL A 11 -7.92 -5.99 -0.15
N ASP A 12 -8.50 -6.94 0.59
CA ASP A 12 -8.71 -6.80 2.03
C ASP A 12 -7.36 -6.67 2.77
N VAL A 13 -6.37 -7.50 2.43
CA VAL A 13 -5.01 -7.39 3.00
C VAL A 13 -4.34 -6.06 2.63
N ILE A 14 -4.49 -5.57 1.40
CA ILE A 14 -3.94 -4.27 1.00
C ILE A 14 -4.53 -3.16 1.87
N GLU A 15 -5.84 -3.18 2.09
CA GLU A 15 -6.55 -2.18 2.87
C GLU A 15 -6.23 -2.22 4.37
N GLU A 16 -5.98 -3.41 4.93
CA GLU A 16 -5.63 -3.59 6.35
C GLU A 16 -4.15 -3.25 6.61
N GLU A 17 -3.26 -3.71 5.73
CA GLU A 17 -1.85 -3.76 6.04
C GLU A 17 -1.02 -2.68 5.36
N LEU A 18 -1.43 -2.20 4.18
CA LEU A 18 -0.61 -1.34 3.33
C LEU A 18 -1.19 0.06 3.13
N LEU A 19 -2.51 0.21 3.16
CA LEU A 19 -3.18 1.48 2.87
C LEU A 19 -2.95 2.52 3.97
N THR A 20 -2.67 3.76 3.53
CA THR A 20 -2.53 4.95 4.37
C THR A 20 -3.19 6.14 3.70
N ASP A 21 -3.38 7.23 4.43
CA ASP A 21 -4.02 8.46 3.92
C ASP A 21 -3.26 9.12 2.76
N LYS A 22 -2.01 8.73 2.53
CA LYS A 22 -1.12 9.34 1.53
C LYS A 22 -0.69 8.36 0.43
N GLY A 23 -1.08 7.10 0.49
CA GLY A 23 -0.66 6.07 -0.47
C GLY A 23 -0.57 4.68 0.14
N LEU A 24 0.09 3.76 -0.56
CA LEU A 24 0.39 2.42 -0.04
C LEU A 24 1.81 2.35 0.52
N LYS A 25 1.99 1.73 1.68
CA LYS A 25 3.30 1.26 2.14
C LYS A 25 3.83 0.20 1.16
N THR A 26 5.13 0.23 0.92
CA THR A 26 5.81 -0.77 0.08
C THR A 26 6.04 -2.10 0.78
N LEU A 27 5.95 -2.13 2.11
CA LEU A 27 6.09 -3.34 2.92
C LEU A 27 5.18 -3.27 4.15
N ASN A 28 4.77 -4.45 4.62
CA ASN A 28 3.99 -4.62 5.85
C ASN A 28 4.82 -4.19 7.08
N ALA A 29 4.20 -3.57 8.07
CA ALA A 29 4.90 -3.04 9.26
C ALA A 29 5.37 -4.11 10.26
N GLY A 30 4.83 -5.33 10.18
CA GLY A 30 5.24 -6.50 10.94
C GLY A 30 6.36 -7.32 10.27
N ASP A 31 6.81 -6.94 9.08
CA ASP A 31 7.96 -7.56 8.43
C ASP A 31 9.27 -7.10 9.08
N GLU A 32 10.24 -8.00 9.23
CA GLU A 32 11.53 -7.69 9.87
C GLU A 32 12.36 -6.67 9.08
N ALA A 33 12.16 -6.58 7.77
CA ALA A 33 12.82 -5.62 6.91
C ALA A 33 12.15 -4.24 6.93
N TYR A 34 11.00 -4.07 7.60
CA TYR A 34 10.25 -2.82 7.57
C TYR A 34 11.01 -1.63 8.15
N ARG A 35 11.06 -0.54 7.37
CA ARG A 35 11.63 0.75 7.71
C ARG A 35 10.55 1.82 7.66
N ALA A 36 10.13 2.28 8.85
CA ALA A 36 9.07 3.28 9.01
C ALA A 36 9.44 4.67 8.49
N ARG A 37 10.75 5.00 8.41
CA ARG A 37 11.23 6.34 8.10
C ARG A 37 12.33 6.30 7.04
N TYR A 38 12.16 7.13 6.02
CA TYR A 38 13.19 7.44 5.02
C TYR A 38 14.14 8.51 5.60
N GLU A 39 15.09 8.09 6.42
CA GLU A 39 16.01 8.99 7.14
C GLU A 39 17.42 8.39 7.28
N GLY A 40 18.36 9.17 7.80
CA GLY A 40 19.75 8.75 7.97
C GLY A 40 20.64 9.09 6.78
N ASP A 41 21.75 8.36 6.64
CA ASP A 41 22.71 8.52 5.54
C ASP A 41 22.19 7.95 4.21
N VAL A 42 23.01 8.01 3.16
CA VAL A 42 22.62 7.52 1.83
C VAL A 42 22.23 6.04 1.88
N TYR A 43 23.00 5.22 2.59
CA TYR A 43 22.74 3.78 2.68
C TYR A 43 21.40 3.46 3.36
N ASN A 44 21.11 4.12 4.48
CA ASN A 44 19.86 3.90 5.21
C ASN A 44 18.64 4.32 4.40
N ARG A 45 18.75 5.46 3.72
CA ARG A 45 17.70 5.99 2.85
C ARG A 45 17.46 5.08 1.64
N ASP A 46 18.51 4.71 0.92
CA ASP A 46 18.41 3.84 -0.25
C ASP A 46 17.72 2.51 0.08
N ALA A 47 18.07 1.91 1.22
CA ALA A 47 17.44 0.67 1.63
C ALA A 47 15.98 0.86 2.10
N SER A 48 15.61 2.00 2.69
CA SER A 48 14.21 2.28 3.07
C SER A 48 13.25 2.56 1.90
N TYR A 49 13.76 2.83 0.69
CA TYR A 49 12.98 3.29 -0.47
C TYR A 49 11.86 2.31 -0.88
N HIS A 50 12.10 1.01 -0.69
CA HIS A 50 11.16 -0.08 -0.99
C HIS A 50 10.80 -0.95 0.22
N GLU A 51 11.24 -0.58 1.41
CA GLU A 51 11.08 -1.39 2.64
C GLU A 51 10.07 -0.75 3.60
N GLY A 52 9.03 -0.08 3.13
CA GLY A 52 8.00 0.51 3.99
C GLY A 52 7.62 1.95 3.68
N THR A 53 8.42 2.64 2.86
CA THR A 53 8.08 3.97 2.34
C THR A 53 6.72 3.95 1.65
N VAL A 54 5.92 5.00 1.90
CA VAL A 54 4.59 5.19 1.33
C VAL A 54 4.69 5.87 -0.02
N TRP A 55 4.02 5.29 -1.02
CA TRP A 55 4.02 5.79 -2.39
C TRP A 55 2.59 6.04 -2.91
N PRO A 56 2.24 7.29 -3.27
CA PRO A 56 0.92 7.61 -3.82
C PRO A 56 0.63 6.92 -5.16
N TRP A 57 1.64 6.74 -6.02
CA TRP A 57 1.44 6.18 -7.36
C TRP A 57 0.98 4.71 -7.36
N LEU A 58 1.25 3.97 -6.28
CA LEU A 58 0.76 2.60 -6.09
C LEU A 58 -0.77 2.52 -5.92
N MET A 59 -1.41 3.64 -5.56
CA MET A 59 -2.88 3.71 -5.43
C MET A 59 -3.60 3.41 -6.74
N MET A 60 -2.97 3.67 -7.90
CA MET A 60 -3.57 3.37 -9.20
C MET A 60 -3.93 1.89 -9.34
N GLY A 61 -3.02 0.99 -8.95
CA GLY A 61 -3.26 -0.46 -9.01
C GLY A 61 -4.36 -0.91 -8.05
N TYR A 62 -4.38 -0.35 -6.84
CA TYR A 62 -5.44 -0.59 -5.86
C TYR A 62 -6.83 -0.15 -6.38
N TYR A 63 -6.93 1.04 -6.96
CA TYR A 63 -8.19 1.53 -7.52
C TYR A 63 -8.64 0.73 -8.74
N GLU A 64 -7.72 0.31 -9.60
CA GLU A 64 -8.03 -0.56 -10.74
C GLU A 64 -8.57 -1.91 -10.26
N ALA A 65 -7.97 -2.51 -9.22
CA ALA A 65 -8.44 -3.74 -8.62
C ALA A 65 -9.85 -3.57 -8.03
N CYS A 66 -10.09 -2.50 -7.27
CA CYS A 66 -11.41 -2.18 -6.73
C CYS A 66 -12.46 -2.01 -7.84
N TYR A 67 -12.13 -1.28 -8.90
CA TYR A 67 -13.03 -1.08 -10.04
C TYR A 67 -13.41 -2.40 -10.71
N LYS A 68 -12.42 -3.26 -11.00
CA LYS A 68 -12.65 -4.59 -11.61
C LYS A 68 -13.50 -5.50 -10.72
N LEU A 69 -13.33 -5.41 -9.40
CA LEU A 69 -14.12 -6.16 -8.42
C LEU A 69 -15.45 -5.49 -8.07
N LYS A 70 -15.76 -4.32 -8.65
CA LYS A 70 -16.93 -3.49 -8.31
C LYS A 70 -17.02 -3.15 -6.82
N ARG A 71 -15.87 -2.98 -6.17
CA ARG A 71 -15.75 -2.53 -4.78
C ARG A 71 -15.65 -1.02 -4.70
N LYS A 72 -16.22 -0.44 -3.66
CA LYS A 72 -15.96 0.95 -3.30
C LYS A 72 -14.58 1.02 -2.63
N PRO A 73 -13.58 1.71 -3.20
CA PRO A 73 -12.30 1.86 -2.54
C PRO A 73 -12.45 2.67 -1.26
N LYS A 74 -11.61 2.38 -0.26
CA LYS A 74 -11.42 3.24 0.91
C LYS A 74 -10.75 4.54 0.43
N ILE A 75 -11.51 5.64 0.45
CA ILE A 75 -11.01 6.98 0.11
C ILE A 75 -10.58 7.64 1.42
N LEU A 76 -9.34 8.16 1.45
CA LEU A 76 -8.75 8.81 2.63
C LEU A 76 -8.51 10.31 2.43
N LEU A 77 -8.97 10.88 1.32
CA LEU A 77 -9.05 12.33 1.17
C LEU A 77 -10.39 12.79 1.71
N ASP A 78 -10.40 13.11 3.00
CA ASP A 78 -11.42 13.99 3.56
C ASP A 78 -11.15 15.39 3.00
N VAL A 79 -11.75 15.69 1.85
CA VAL A 79 -11.76 17.04 1.25
C VAL A 79 -12.82 17.87 1.95
N ASN A 80 -12.60 18.14 3.24
CA ASN A 80 -13.28 19.19 3.99
C ASN A 80 -12.45 20.48 3.95
#